data_AF-A0A7I7M4X0-F1
#
_entry.id   AF-A0A7I7M4X0-F1
#
_cell.length_a   1.000
_cell.length_b   1.000
_cell.length_c   1.000
_cell.angle_alpha   90.00
_cell.angle_beta   90.00
_cell.angle_gamma   90.00
#
_symmetry.space_group_name_H-M   'P 1'
#
loop_
_entity.id
_entity.type
_entity.pdbx_description
1 polymer ?
#
loop_
_entity_poly.entity_id
_entity_poly.type
_entity_poly.pdbx_seq_one_letter_code
_entity_poly.pdbx_strand_id
1 'polypeptide(L)'
;MAATTETACEDAPHLRVTRLSYVMSLMPPTIVRELHLQRHGYKVHPMGSYYQAFAEGGSLTIYEDDPARTHEQLAKWSKKDAEAWPRWNARGWRASPM
;
A
#
# COMPACT_ATOMS: atom_id res chain seq x y z
N MET A 1 -1.96 -14.44 16.20
CA MET A 1 -3.41 -14.67 15.99
C MET A 1 -3.70 -14.35 14.54
N ALA A 2 -4.31 -15.26 13.79
CA ALA A 2 -4.73 -14.97 12.43
C ALA A 2 -5.87 -13.93 12.48
N ALA A 3 -5.80 -12.91 11.64
CA ALA A 3 -6.85 -11.90 11.60
C ALA A 3 -8.15 -12.52 11.08
N THR A 4 -9.28 -12.20 11.72
CA THR A 4 -10.60 -12.68 11.31
C THR A 4 -10.86 -12.28 9.86
N THR A 5 -10.92 -13.27 8.98
CA THR A 5 -11.15 -13.07 7.55
C THR A 5 -12.65 -13.23 7.28
N GLU A 6 -13.29 -12.25 6.66
CA GLU A 6 -14.72 -12.26 6.36
C GLU A 6 -14.94 -12.16 4.84
N THR A 7 -16.09 -12.61 4.36
CA THR A 7 -16.48 -12.40 2.96
C THR A 7 -16.77 -10.92 2.79
N ALA A 8 -15.93 -10.17 2.05
CA ALA A 8 -16.12 -8.72 1.92
C ALA A 8 -17.06 -8.28 0.81
N CYS A 9 -17.12 -9.04 -0.27
CA CYS A 9 -17.85 -8.68 -1.47
C CYS A 9 -18.96 -9.69 -1.71
N GLU A 10 -20.21 -9.22 -1.72
CA GLU A 10 -21.39 -10.06 -2.01
C GLU A 10 -21.33 -10.60 -3.45
N ASP A 11 -20.79 -9.81 -4.38
CA ASP A 11 -20.61 -10.18 -5.79
C ASP A 11 -19.43 -11.14 -6.04
N ALA A 12 -18.56 -11.33 -5.04
CA ALA A 12 -17.40 -12.23 -5.13
C ALA A 12 -17.25 -13.08 -3.85
N PRO A 13 -18.18 -14.00 -3.58
CA PRO A 13 -18.28 -14.70 -2.29
C PRO A 13 -17.14 -15.68 -2.02
N HIS A 14 -16.35 -16.03 -3.04
CA HIS A 14 -15.18 -16.89 -2.93
C HIS A 14 -13.93 -16.14 -2.42
N LEU A 15 -13.95 -14.81 -2.39
CA LEU A 15 -12.86 -14.00 -1.87
C LEU A 15 -13.05 -13.74 -0.37
N ARG A 16 -12.06 -14.16 0.43
CA ARG A 16 -12.00 -13.84 1.85
C ARG A 16 -10.96 -12.76 2.06
N VAL A 17 -11.35 -11.67 2.73
CA VAL A 17 -10.43 -10.58 3.09
C VAL A 17 -10.58 -10.22 4.57
N THR A 18 -9.53 -9.67 5.16
CA THR A 18 -9.57 -9.19 6.54
C THR A 18 -10.20 -7.80 6.55
N ARG A 19 -11.49 -7.70 6.84
CA ARG A 19 -12.19 -6.38 6.89
C ARG A 19 -11.63 -5.44 7.95
N LEU A 20 -10.98 -5.98 8.99
CA LEU A 20 -10.43 -5.22 10.12
C LEU A 20 -8.95 -4.86 9.94
N SER A 21 -8.29 -5.24 8.84
CA SER A 21 -6.90 -4.83 8.61
C SER A 21 -6.86 -3.44 7.99
N TYR A 22 -6.31 -2.48 8.71
CA TYR A 22 -6.08 -1.11 8.23
C TYR A 22 -4.60 -0.77 8.29
N VAL A 23 -4.14 0.08 7.36
CA VAL A 23 -2.75 0.54 7.34
C VAL A 23 -2.51 1.56 8.46
N MET A 24 -1.53 1.30 9.32
CA MET A 24 -1.13 2.21 10.41
C MET A 24 -0.07 3.24 9.98
N SER A 25 -0.07 3.64 8.70
CA SER A 25 0.94 4.54 8.12
C SER A 25 0.99 5.93 8.77
N LEU A 26 -0.08 6.35 9.44
CA LEU A 26 -0.18 7.64 10.14
C LEU A 26 0.02 7.55 11.66
N MET A 27 0.36 6.37 12.21
CA MET A 27 0.56 6.22 13.66
C MET A 27 1.86 6.94 14.10
N PRO A 28 1.78 7.95 14.98
CA PRO A 28 2.97 8.65 15.45
C PRO A 28 3.92 7.70 16.21
N PRO A 29 5.25 7.79 16.01
CA PRO A 29 6.22 6.99 16.75
C PRO A 29 6.13 7.16 18.28
N THR A 30 5.66 8.32 18.74
CA THR A 30 5.45 8.62 20.17
C THR A 30 4.43 7.67 20.79
N ILE A 31 3.31 7.39 20.12
CA ILE A 31 2.27 6.49 20.61
C ILE A 31 2.82 5.06 20.72
N VAL A 32 3.56 4.59 19.72
CA VAL A 32 4.19 3.26 19.73
C VAL A 32 5.14 3.10 20.93
N ARG A 33 5.90 4.16 21.24
CA ARG A 33 6.85 4.17 22.36
C ARG A 33 6.16 4.27 23.71
N GLU A 34 5.23 5.21 23.88
CA GLU A 34 4.56 5.49 25.16
C GLU A 34 3.64 4.34 25.60
N LEU A 35 3.00 3.64 24.66
CA LEU A 35 2.20 2.46 24.96
C LEU A 35 3.01 1.16 24.95
N HIS A 36 4.33 1.22 24.78
CA HIS A 36 5.23 0.06 24.71
C HIS A 36 4.76 -1.04 23.75
N LEU A 37 4.15 -0.67 22.62
CA LEU A 37 3.45 -1.61 21.74
C LEU A 37 4.34 -2.74 21.21
N GLN A 38 5.63 -2.47 21.01
CA GLN A 38 6.62 -3.48 20.58
C GLN A 38 6.71 -4.65 21.58
N ARG A 39 6.61 -4.40 22.89
CA ARG A 39 6.61 -5.48 23.91
C ARG A 39 5.35 -6.34 23.84
N HIS A 40 4.26 -5.77 23.34
CA HIS A 40 2.99 -6.46 23.11
C HIS A 40 2.91 -7.12 21.74
N GLY A 41 4.02 -7.15 20.98
CA GLY A 41 4.10 -7.84 19.69
C GLY A 41 3.70 -7.00 18.48
N TYR A 42 3.59 -5.67 18.63
CA TYR A 42 3.41 -4.78 17.48
C TYR A 42 4.60 -4.86 16.53
N LYS A 43 4.33 -5.16 15.26
CA LYS A 43 5.31 -5.27 14.18
C LYS A 43 4.85 -4.43 13.00
N VAL A 44 5.75 -3.61 12.47
CA VAL A 44 5.53 -2.88 11.23
C VAL A 44 5.98 -3.77 10.09
N HIS A 45 5.08 -4.02 9.15
CA HIS A 45 5.39 -4.69 7.91
C HIS A 45 5.46 -3.65 6.79
N PRO A 46 6.48 -3.71 5.91
CA PRO A 46 6.57 -2.80 4.78
C PRO A 46 5.33 -2.94 3.90
N MET A 47 4.84 -1.81 3.41
CA MET A 47 3.73 -1.80 2.46
C MET A 47 4.25 -2.26 1.10
N GLY A 48 3.69 -3.35 0.57
CA GLY A 48 4.04 -3.85 -0.75
C GLY A 48 3.48 -2.99 -1.90
N SER A 49 3.64 -3.50 -3.12
CA SER A 49 3.16 -2.87 -4.36
C SER A 49 1.67 -2.47 -4.28
N TYR A 50 1.36 -1.30 -4.82
CA TYR A 50 0.00 -0.77 -4.83
C TYR A 50 -0.76 -1.27 -6.05
N TYR A 51 -2.02 -1.66 -5.88
CA TYR A 51 -2.90 -2.09 -6.96
C TYR A 51 -4.25 -1.41 -6.84
N GLN A 52 -4.68 -0.74 -7.90
CA GLN A 52 -5.99 -0.11 -8.01
C GLN A 52 -6.68 -0.64 -9.26
N ALA A 53 -7.79 -1.34 -9.08
CA ALA A 53 -8.69 -1.69 -10.18
C ALA A 53 -9.66 -0.52 -10.44
N PHE A 54 -10.05 -0.33 -11.70
CA PHE A 54 -11.06 0.65 -12.10
C PHE A 54 -12.37 -0.07 -12.47
N ALA A 55 -13.50 0.54 -12.10
CA ALA A 55 -14.82 -0.05 -12.36
C ALA A 55 -15.11 -0.23 -13.86
N GLU A 56 -14.56 0.64 -14.69
CA GLU A 56 -14.68 0.62 -16.16
C GLU A 56 -13.80 -0.44 -16.82
N GLY A 57 -12.99 -1.15 -16.04
CA GLY A 57 -12.02 -2.13 -16.51
C GLY A 57 -10.58 -1.60 -16.49
N GLY A 58 -9.63 -2.53 -16.43
CA GLY A 58 -8.22 -2.22 -16.29
C GLY A 58 -7.79 -1.94 -14.85
N SER A 59 -6.50 -1.69 -14.68
CA SER A 59 -5.88 -1.49 -13.38
C SER A 59 -4.62 -0.64 -13.48
N LEU A 60 -4.27 -0.01 -12.37
CA LEU A 60 -2.97 0.61 -12.15
C LEU A 60 -2.21 -0.20 -11.10
N THR A 61 -0.95 -0.51 -11.37
CA THR A 61 -0.05 -1.13 -10.40
C THR A 61 1.21 -0.29 -10.24
N ILE A 62 1.59 0.00 -8.99
CA ILE A 62 2.84 0.67 -8.65
C ILE A 62 3.73 -0.37 -7.98
N TYR A 63 4.85 -0.71 -8.62
CA TYR A 63 5.80 -1.69 -8.13
C TYR A 63 6.83 -1.00 -7.24
N GLU A 64 7.10 -1.57 -6.06
CA GLU A 64 8.06 -1.00 -5.12
C GLU A 64 9.51 -1.14 -5.60
N ASP A 65 9.82 -2.27 -6.24
CA ASP A 65 11.15 -2.72 -6.62
C ASP A 65 11.46 -2.56 -8.12
N ASP A 66 10.46 -2.23 -8.94
CA ASP A 66 10.60 -2.11 -10.39
C ASP A 66 10.05 -0.76 -10.92
N PRO A 67 10.91 0.27 -10.96
CA PRO A 67 10.55 1.57 -11.52
C PRO A 67 10.17 1.52 -13.00
N ALA A 68 10.74 0.60 -13.78
CA ALA A 68 10.46 0.48 -15.21
C ALA A 68 9.05 -0.06 -15.45
N ARG A 69 8.66 -1.13 -14.75
CA ARG A 69 7.28 -1.64 -14.78
C ARG A 69 6.28 -0.63 -14.25
N THR A 70 6.66 0.15 -13.24
CA THR A 70 5.81 1.25 -12.75
C THR A 70 5.60 2.31 -13.82
N HIS A 71 6.67 2.70 -14.53
CA HIS A 71 6.57 3.63 -15.66
C HIS A 71 5.65 3.07 -16.76
N GLU A 72 5.79 1.80 -17.14
CA GLU A 72 4.91 1.16 -18.12
C GLU A 72 3.45 1.16 -17.69
N GLN A 73 3.15 0.91 -16.41
CA GLN A 73 1.78 0.97 -15.89
C GLN A 73 1.21 2.39 -15.92
N LEU A 74 2.00 3.38 -15.49
CA LEU A 74 1.58 4.78 -15.50
C LEU A 74 1.38 5.29 -16.94
N ALA A 75 2.25 4.90 -17.88
CA ALA A 75 2.20 5.35 -19.26
C ALA A 75 0.93 4.89 -19.99
N LYS A 76 0.26 3.82 -19.54
CA LYS A 76 -1.07 3.40 -20.05
C LYS A 76 -2.14 4.45 -19.81
N TRP A 77 -2.00 5.24 -18.74
CA TRP A 77 -2.97 6.24 -18.31
C TRP A 77 -2.50 7.66 -18.62
N SER A 78 -1.21 7.94 -18.43
CA SER A 78 -0.60 9.25 -18.67
C SER A 78 0.92 9.14 -18.85
N LYS A 79 1.39 9.42 -20.07
CA LYS A 79 2.84 9.47 -20.36
C LYS A 79 3.55 10.58 -19.57
N LYS A 80 2.89 11.73 -19.42
CA LYS A 80 3.43 12.88 -18.67
C LYS A 80 3.67 12.52 -17.21
N ASP A 81 2.75 11.79 -16.59
CA ASP A 81 2.88 11.40 -15.19
C ASP A 81 3.91 10.28 -15.02
N ALA A 82 3.99 9.34 -15.97
CA ALA A 82 5.04 8.32 -15.99
C ALA A 82 6.44 8.95 -16.01
N GLU A 83 6.66 9.97 -16.84
CA GLU A 83 7.94 10.70 -16.92
C GLU A 83 8.23 11.54 -15.66
N ALA A 84 7.19 12.11 -15.02
CA ALA A 84 7.33 12.90 -13.80
C ALA A 84 7.50 12.05 -12.53
N TRP A 85 7.07 10.80 -12.57
CA TRP A 85 6.99 9.89 -11.42
C TRP A 85 8.30 9.73 -10.65
N PRO A 86 9.47 9.49 -11.28
CA PRO A 86 10.73 9.29 -10.54
C PRO A 86 11.08 10.47 -9.64
N ARG A 87 10.88 11.70 -10.14
CA ARG A 87 11.13 12.93 -9.39
C ARG A 87 10.15 13.12 -8.24
N TRP A 88 8.90 12.75 -8.43
CA TRP A 88 7.88 12.82 -7.39
C TRP A 88 8.12 11.77 -6.30
N ASN A 89 8.38 10.52 -6.69
CA ASN A 89 8.62 9.40 -5.79
C ASN A 89 9.87 9.62 -4.91
N ALA A 90 10.92 10.25 -5.46
CA ALA A 90 12.11 10.63 -4.71
C ALA A 90 11.85 11.65 -3.58
N ARG A 91 10.77 12.45 -3.67
CA ARG A 91 10.37 13.41 -2.61
C ARG A 91 9.46 12.79 -1.55
N GLY A 92 8.96 11.58 -1.77
CA GLY A 92 8.05 10.90 -0.85
C GLY A 92 8.68 10.55 0.50
N TRP A 93 7.85 10.03 1.40
CA TRP A 93 8.18 9.69 2.80
C TRP A 93 9.43 8.81 3.01
N ARG A 94 9.95 8.15 1.97
CA ARG A 94 11.19 7.34 2.01
C ARG A 94 12.46 8.14 2.29
N ALA A 95 12.41 9.47 2.18
CA ALA A 95 13.53 10.35 2.52
C ALA A 95 13.72 10.56 4.04
N SER A 96 12.78 10.11 4.88
CA SER A 96 12.92 10.14 6.34
C SER A 96 13.54 8.83 6.84
N PRO A 97 14.62 8.87 7.63
CA PRO A 97 15.13 7.67 8.28
C PRO A 97 14.06 7.14 9.24
N MET A 98 13.78 5.83 9.18
CA MET A 98 12.97 5.13 10.19
C MET A 98 13.71 5.06 11.52
#